data_AF-A0A944S444-F1
#
_entry.id   AF-A0A944S444-F1
#
_cell.length_a   1.000
_cell.length_b   1.000
_cell.length_c   1.000
_cell.angle_alpha   90.00
_cell.angle_beta   90.00
_cell.angle_gamma   90.00
#
_symmetry.space_group_name_H-M   'P 1'
#
loop_
_entity.id
_entity.type
_entity.pdbx_description
1 polymer ?
#
loop_
_entity_poly.entity_id
_entity_poly.type
_entity_poly.pdbx_seq_one_letter_code
_entity_poly.pdbx_strand_id
1 'polypeptide(L)'
;MMSSQLPPRPHLDVIKKQARQLLNDHQSGVSEALVRVQAVVDDLPRSATGSCTLRQAQQVIAREYGFSSWQALLDHVSAARGVESPQVGIPSFYNKLATDLVTARVAGHLQTFGRVGEDFDRRMVETASAGEDAGLALEQARLAVAAQSDCGSWDALAQTIADRPQPGLVTLEQLRATEDLHEALARQLGDRFSDVEGVEGEVKAEIAFVDRTSYGEFVVSLATPSCAYRCSMEGLDQDLSFVMGPLLEQALVAPDQDGRDVRLAAIAQGIVEDLVQLWQPVTSLRSTGIVPYADPFSMTIAPMYEICVLLAFTMTAAPETEGLPGVAEVCYPAKAIAGFLDDVVDLTKTA
;
A
#
# COMPACT_ATOMS: atom_id res chain seq x y z
N MET A 1 30.95 9.40 1.52
CA MET A 1 29.97 9.19 0.44
C MET A 1 30.67 8.54 -0.75
N MET A 2 30.30 7.30 -1.08
CA MET A 2 30.69 6.67 -2.35
C MET A 2 29.54 6.89 -3.32
N SER A 3 29.66 7.88 -4.20
CA SER A 3 28.68 8.11 -5.27
C SER A 3 28.90 7.04 -6.34
N SER A 4 27.95 6.11 -6.48
CA SER A 4 27.96 5.15 -7.57
C SER A 4 27.34 5.79 -8.80
N GLN A 5 28.03 5.73 -9.95
CA GLN A 5 27.48 6.26 -11.19
C GLN A 5 26.45 5.28 -11.76
N LEU A 6 25.26 5.80 -12.12
CA LEU A 6 24.26 5.01 -12.83
C LEU A 6 24.86 4.46 -14.15
N PRO A 7 24.62 3.19 -14.49
CA PRO A 7 25.01 2.65 -15.79
C PRO A 7 24.39 3.49 -16.92
N PRO A 8 25.04 3.59 -18.09
CA PRO A 8 24.54 4.41 -19.22
C PRO A 8 23.16 3.98 -19.77
N ARG A 9 22.63 2.83 -19.34
CA ARG A 9 21.26 2.38 -19.57
C ARG A 9 20.64 1.83 -18.27
N PRO A 10 20.15 2.70 -17.36
CA PRO A 10 19.58 2.23 -16.10
C PRO A 10 18.23 1.53 -16.36
N HIS A 11 17.94 0.47 -15.59
CA HIS A 11 16.70 -0.32 -15.69
C HIS A 11 16.01 -0.38 -14.33
N LEU A 12 14.72 -0.01 -14.27
CA LEU A 12 13.96 0.04 -13.01
C LEU A 12 13.97 -1.29 -12.27
N ASP A 13 13.81 -2.41 -12.98
CA ASP A 13 13.88 -3.76 -12.39
C ASP A 13 15.23 -4.09 -11.76
N VAL A 14 16.34 -3.60 -12.32
CA VAL A 14 17.68 -3.81 -11.74
C VAL A 14 17.81 -3.04 -10.44
N ILE A 15 17.28 -1.82 -10.38
CA ILE A 15 17.33 -0.96 -9.19
C ILE A 15 16.37 -1.49 -8.11
N LYS A 16 15.16 -1.92 -8.48
CA LYS A 16 14.20 -2.58 -7.56
C LYS A 16 14.78 -3.88 -7.00
N LYS A 17 15.49 -4.65 -7.83
CA LYS A 17 16.19 -5.87 -7.39
C LYS A 17 17.35 -5.55 -6.45
N GLN A 18 18.09 -4.47 -6.70
CA GLN A 18 19.16 -4.01 -5.79
C GLN A 18 18.61 -3.63 -4.41
N ALA A 19 17.47 -2.93 -4.34
CA ALA A 19 16.84 -2.59 -3.05
C ALA A 19 16.38 -3.85 -2.28
N ARG A 20 15.77 -4.82 -2.98
CA ARG A 20 15.38 -6.11 -2.36
C ARG A 20 16.59 -6.95 -1.94
N GLN A 21 17.67 -6.93 -2.72
CA GLN A 21 18.90 -7.64 -2.38
C GLN A 21 19.55 -7.02 -1.14
N LEU A 22 19.63 -5.69 -1.08
CA LEU A 22 20.17 -4.97 0.07
C LEU A 22 19.38 -5.25 1.36
N LEU A 23 18.05 -5.34 1.25
CA LEU A 23 17.18 -5.77 2.34
C LEU A 23 17.52 -7.19 2.83
N ASN A 24 17.61 -8.16 1.91
CA ASN A 24 17.92 -9.55 2.25
C ASN A 24 19.32 -9.70 2.86
N ASP A 25 20.31 -8.97 2.34
CA ASP A 25 21.69 -9.02 2.82
C ASP A 25 21.81 -8.37 4.21
N HIS A 26 21.08 -7.28 4.46
CA HIS A 26 20.98 -6.68 5.79
C HIS A 26 20.31 -7.62 6.80
N GLN A 27 19.19 -8.26 6.43
CA GLN A 27 18.52 -9.26 7.27
C GLN A 27 19.41 -10.48 7.57
N SER A 28 20.31 -10.82 6.64
CA SER A 28 21.28 -11.92 6.78
C SER A 28 22.56 -11.50 7.53
N GLY A 29 22.65 -10.26 8.01
CA GLY A 29 23.80 -9.76 8.78
C GLY A 29 25.08 -9.55 7.96
N VAL A 30 24.99 -9.39 6.64
CA VAL A 30 26.15 -9.16 5.78
C VAL A 30 26.79 -7.81 6.12
N SER A 31 28.07 -7.83 6.50
CA SER A 31 28.78 -6.65 7.04
C SER A 31 28.79 -5.45 6.10
N GLU A 32 28.86 -5.68 4.78
CA GLU A 32 28.78 -4.62 3.77
C GLU A 32 27.40 -3.95 3.72
N ALA A 33 26.33 -4.74 3.79
CA ALA A 33 24.95 -4.23 3.79
C ALA A 33 24.63 -3.43 5.06
N LEU A 34 25.13 -3.88 6.22
CA LEU A 34 25.00 -3.16 7.49
C LEU A 34 25.68 -1.78 7.42
N VAL A 35 26.90 -1.70 6.85
CA VAL A 35 27.62 -0.43 6.67
C VAL A 35 26.90 0.51 5.69
N ARG A 36 26.36 -0.02 4.59
CA ARG A 36 25.62 0.76 3.58
C ARG A 36 24.34 1.37 4.14
N VAL A 37 23.59 0.59 4.92
CA VAL A 37 22.40 1.08 5.62
C VAL A 37 22.80 2.09 6.70
N GLN A 38 23.81 1.80 7.51
CA GLN A 38 24.28 2.70 8.58
C GLN A 38 24.75 4.08 8.04
N ALA A 39 25.36 4.13 6.85
CA ALA A 39 25.83 5.37 6.23
C ALA A 39 24.70 6.34 5.80
N VAL A 40 23.46 5.86 5.72
CA VAL A 40 22.25 6.65 5.42
C VAL A 40 21.40 6.87 6.67
N VAL A 41 21.61 6.05 7.70
CA VAL A 41 20.99 6.17 9.02
C VAL A 41 21.47 7.42 9.79
N ASP A 42 22.61 8.03 9.46
CA ASP A 42 23.03 9.30 10.06
C ASP A 42 22.05 10.47 9.73
N ASP A 43 21.24 10.33 8.68
CA ASP A 43 20.14 11.26 8.32
C ASP A 43 18.75 10.77 8.83
N LEU A 44 18.68 9.67 9.60
CA LEU A 44 17.45 9.07 10.13
C LEU A 44 17.51 8.97 11.67
N PRO A 45 16.36 8.89 12.38
CA PRO A 45 16.34 8.77 13.84
C PRO A 45 17.09 7.51 14.31
N ARG A 46 17.79 7.61 15.45
CA ARG A 46 18.61 6.52 16.03
C ARG A 46 17.81 5.26 16.41
N SER A 47 16.48 5.33 16.42
CA SER A 47 15.56 4.20 16.60
C SER A 47 15.47 3.28 15.37
N ALA A 48 15.99 3.69 14.20
CA ALA A 48 16.03 2.90 12.97
C ALA A 48 17.04 1.74 12.98
N THR A 49 17.91 1.62 14.00
CA THR A 49 19.00 0.63 14.04
C THR A 49 18.60 -0.77 14.52
N GLY A 50 17.35 -1.18 14.33
CA GLY A 50 16.88 -2.53 14.70
C GLY A 50 16.56 -3.45 13.52
N SER A 51 16.04 -2.91 12.41
CA SER A 51 15.71 -3.69 11.22
C SER A 51 15.63 -2.80 9.98
N CYS A 52 16.27 -3.24 8.89
CA CYS A 52 16.16 -2.58 7.59
C CYS A 52 14.85 -3.02 6.93
N THR A 53 14.05 -2.06 6.51
CA THR A 53 12.83 -2.24 5.71
C THR A 53 13.16 -2.09 4.23
N LEU A 54 12.28 -2.60 3.34
CA LEU A 54 12.46 -2.41 1.89
C LEU A 54 12.57 -0.92 1.53
N ARG A 55 11.86 -0.07 2.26
CA ARG A 55 11.84 1.36 2.04
C ARG A 55 13.15 2.05 2.44
N GLN A 56 13.76 1.63 3.55
CA GLN A 56 15.10 2.07 3.93
C GLN A 56 16.14 1.58 2.92
N ALA A 57 16.02 0.32 2.46
CA ALA A 57 16.88 -0.19 1.40
C ALA A 57 16.71 0.62 0.09
N GLN A 58 15.49 0.99 -0.30
CA GLN A 58 15.22 1.88 -1.43
C GLN A 58 15.84 3.27 -1.25
N GLN A 59 15.75 3.85 -0.06
CA GLN A 59 16.36 5.14 0.26
C GLN A 59 17.89 5.10 0.22
N VAL A 60 18.50 4.01 0.70
CA VAL A 60 19.94 3.78 0.60
C VAL A 60 20.37 3.74 -0.86
N ILE A 61 19.67 2.97 -1.68
CA ILE A 61 19.93 2.90 -3.13
C ILE A 61 19.76 4.28 -3.79
N ALA A 62 18.73 5.04 -3.43
CA ALA A 62 18.54 6.40 -3.95
C ALA A 62 19.71 7.32 -3.63
N ARG A 63 20.19 7.31 -2.37
CA ARG A 63 21.30 8.15 -1.91
C ARG A 63 22.64 7.74 -2.50
N GLU A 64 22.88 6.44 -2.70
CA GLU A 64 24.08 5.92 -3.37
C GLU A 64 24.21 6.41 -4.82
N TYR A 65 23.07 6.56 -5.50
CA TYR A 65 22.99 7.13 -6.85
C TYR A 65 22.90 8.66 -6.86
N GLY A 66 22.96 9.32 -5.69
CA GLY A 66 22.95 10.78 -5.57
C GLY A 66 21.57 11.44 -5.63
N PHE A 67 20.49 10.65 -5.47
CA PHE A 67 19.12 11.16 -5.44
C PHE A 67 18.64 11.39 -4.02
N SER A 68 17.82 12.43 -3.85
CA SER A 68 17.25 12.79 -2.55
C SER A 68 16.20 11.78 -2.06
N SER A 69 15.52 11.09 -2.98
CA SER A 69 14.47 10.10 -2.70
C SER A 69 14.45 8.98 -3.74
N TRP A 70 13.81 7.87 -3.38
CA TRP A 70 13.58 6.73 -4.28
C TRP A 70 12.82 7.15 -5.55
N GLN A 71 11.82 8.01 -5.41
CA GLN A 71 11.04 8.50 -6.55
C GLN A 71 11.88 9.38 -7.48
N ALA A 72 12.74 10.26 -6.95
CA ALA A 72 13.64 11.07 -7.78
C ALA A 72 14.57 10.21 -8.64
N LEU A 73 15.00 9.04 -8.14
CA LEU A 73 15.74 8.04 -8.90
C LEU A 73 14.87 7.37 -9.98
N LEU A 74 13.65 6.93 -9.64
CA LEU A 74 12.75 6.31 -10.61
C LEU A 74 12.37 7.26 -11.75
N ASP A 75 12.11 8.53 -11.43
CA ASP A 75 11.76 9.58 -12.41
C ASP A 75 12.93 9.84 -13.36
N HIS A 76 14.15 9.94 -12.84
CA HIS A 76 15.35 10.11 -13.66
C HIS A 76 15.57 8.94 -14.62
N VAL A 77 15.39 7.71 -14.13
CA VAL A 77 15.56 6.48 -14.92
C VAL A 77 14.45 6.32 -15.96
N SER A 78 13.23 6.78 -15.64
CA SER A 78 12.09 6.77 -16.56
C SER A 78 12.22 7.86 -17.64
N ALA A 79 12.68 9.06 -17.26
CA ALA A 79 12.93 10.17 -18.17
C ALA A 79 14.12 9.90 -19.13
N ALA A 80 15.18 9.26 -18.64
CA ALA A 80 16.34 8.86 -19.45
C ALA A 80 16.00 7.81 -20.52
N ARG A 81 14.82 7.17 -20.44
CA ARG A 81 14.37 6.12 -21.36
C ARG A 81 13.48 6.60 -22.50
N GLY A 82 13.07 7.88 -22.55
CA GLY A 82 12.34 8.49 -23.67
C GLY A 82 11.49 7.52 -24.50
N VAL A 83 10.32 7.12 -23.99
CA VAL A 83 9.39 6.14 -24.59
C VAL A 83 9.93 4.70 -24.63
N GLU A 84 9.55 3.92 -23.61
CA GLU A 84 9.02 2.55 -23.70
C GLU A 84 8.95 2.02 -22.27
N SER A 85 7.76 2.08 -21.66
CA SER A 85 7.48 1.19 -20.55
C SER A 85 7.47 -0.22 -21.15
N PRO A 86 8.41 -1.12 -20.79
CA PRO A 86 8.20 -2.53 -21.12
C PRO A 86 6.85 -2.91 -20.51
N GLN A 87 6.15 -3.88 -21.09
CA GLN A 87 4.82 -4.38 -20.71
C GLN A 87 4.76 -4.96 -19.27
N VAL A 88 5.13 -4.16 -18.28
CA VAL A 88 5.16 -4.40 -16.85
C VAL A 88 4.18 -3.38 -16.26
N GLY A 89 2.91 -3.63 -16.49
CA GLY A 89 1.81 -2.90 -15.89
C GLY A 89 0.69 -3.89 -15.78
N ILE A 90 0.19 -4.12 -14.57
CA ILE A 90 -1.02 -4.86 -14.19
C ILE A 90 -1.17 -6.33 -14.68
N PRO A 91 -1.28 -6.71 -15.97
CA PRO A 91 -1.20 -8.10 -16.42
C PRO A 91 -0.08 -8.95 -15.81
N SER A 92 1.15 -8.44 -15.72
CA SER A 92 2.28 -9.18 -15.12
C SER A 92 2.11 -9.39 -13.62
N PHE A 93 1.54 -8.40 -12.92
CA PHE A 93 1.22 -8.48 -11.50
C PHE A 93 0.15 -9.54 -11.23
N TYR A 94 -0.97 -9.53 -11.96
CA TYR A 94 -2.01 -10.54 -11.77
C TYR A 94 -1.57 -11.93 -12.18
N ASN A 95 -0.71 -12.05 -13.19
CA ASN A 95 -0.17 -13.35 -13.57
C ASN A 95 0.75 -13.90 -12.47
N LYS A 96 1.50 -13.02 -11.80
CA LYS A 96 2.27 -13.38 -10.61
C LYS A 96 1.34 -13.80 -9.46
N LEU A 97 0.28 -13.04 -9.17
CA LEU A 97 -0.72 -13.42 -8.16
C LEU A 97 -1.32 -14.81 -8.44
N ALA A 98 -1.70 -15.10 -9.68
CA ALA A 98 -2.18 -16.42 -10.08
C ALA A 98 -1.14 -17.53 -9.85
N THR A 99 0.14 -17.24 -10.14
CA THR A 99 1.24 -18.18 -9.87
C THR A 99 1.45 -18.38 -8.37
N ASP A 100 1.41 -17.31 -7.57
CA ASP A 100 1.56 -17.35 -6.13
C ASP A 100 0.42 -18.16 -5.47
N LEU A 101 -0.81 -18.06 -5.99
CA LEU A 101 -1.94 -18.90 -5.58
C LEU A 101 -1.68 -20.40 -5.82
N VAL A 102 -1.19 -20.76 -7.02
CA VAL A 102 -0.83 -22.16 -7.31
C VAL A 102 0.23 -22.67 -6.35
N THR A 103 1.29 -21.88 -6.11
CA THR A 103 2.34 -22.22 -5.13
C THR A 103 1.76 -22.38 -3.73
N ALA A 104 0.89 -21.47 -3.30
CA ALA A 104 0.28 -21.50 -1.98
C ALA A 104 -0.61 -22.70 -1.76
N ARG A 105 -1.31 -23.16 -2.81
CA ARG A 105 -2.09 -24.39 -2.77
C ARG A 105 -1.25 -25.62 -2.55
N VAL A 106 -0.14 -25.74 -3.30
CA VAL A 106 0.80 -26.87 -3.15
C VAL A 106 1.39 -26.89 -1.74
N ALA A 107 1.70 -25.72 -1.18
CA ALA A 107 2.28 -25.60 0.15
C ALA A 107 1.24 -25.54 1.29
N GLY A 108 -0.06 -25.67 1.00
CA GLY A 108 -1.13 -25.74 2.01
C GLY A 108 -1.39 -24.45 2.77
N HIS A 109 -1.15 -23.29 2.14
CA HIS A 109 -1.34 -21.98 2.77
C HIS A 109 -2.22 -21.01 1.97
N LEU A 110 -3.20 -21.52 1.20
CA LEU A 110 -4.12 -20.67 0.43
C LEU A 110 -4.94 -19.68 1.27
N GLN A 111 -5.19 -19.99 2.53
CA GLN A 111 -5.91 -19.12 3.47
C GLN A 111 -5.26 -17.74 3.63
N THR A 112 -3.96 -17.59 3.33
CA THR A 112 -3.28 -16.28 3.36
C THR A 112 -3.76 -15.34 2.26
N PHE A 113 -4.45 -15.86 1.24
CA PHE A 113 -5.03 -15.12 0.12
C PHE A 113 -6.53 -14.88 0.29
N GLY A 114 -7.11 -15.19 1.45
CA GLY A 114 -8.52 -14.94 1.75
C GLY A 114 -9.47 -15.44 0.66
N ARG A 115 -10.45 -14.62 0.30
CA ARG A 115 -11.50 -14.98 -0.66
C ARG A 115 -10.98 -15.38 -2.04
N VAL A 116 -9.90 -14.78 -2.55
CA VAL A 116 -9.37 -15.20 -3.88
C VAL A 116 -8.72 -16.59 -3.80
N GLY A 117 -8.10 -16.93 -2.67
CA GLY A 117 -7.59 -18.28 -2.40
C GLY A 117 -8.71 -19.31 -2.29
N GLU A 118 -9.79 -18.96 -1.58
CA GLU A 118 -10.99 -19.80 -1.44
C GLU A 118 -11.68 -20.05 -2.79
N ASP A 119 -11.84 -19.00 -3.61
CA ASP A 119 -12.42 -19.13 -4.95
C ASP A 119 -11.57 -20.04 -5.85
N PHE A 120 -10.24 -19.89 -5.79
CA PHE A 120 -9.33 -20.76 -6.52
C PHE A 120 -9.43 -22.22 -6.06
N ASP A 121 -9.43 -22.49 -4.75
CA ASP A 121 -9.52 -23.86 -4.26
C ASP A 121 -10.86 -24.51 -4.63
N ARG A 122 -11.96 -23.76 -4.51
CA ARG A 122 -13.29 -24.19 -4.94
C ARG A 122 -13.29 -24.60 -6.43
N ARG A 123 -12.73 -23.77 -7.31
CA ARG A 123 -12.60 -24.08 -8.75
C ARG A 123 -11.77 -25.34 -9.00
N MET A 124 -10.68 -25.53 -8.24
CA MET A 124 -9.84 -26.72 -8.34
C MET A 124 -10.60 -27.99 -7.93
N VAL A 125 -11.42 -27.93 -6.89
CA VAL A 125 -12.28 -29.04 -6.45
C VAL A 125 -13.34 -29.35 -7.51
N GLU A 126 -14.00 -28.34 -8.06
CA GLU A 126 -15.04 -28.49 -9.09
C GLU A 126 -14.51 -29.07 -10.41
N THR A 127 -13.26 -28.79 -10.75
CA THR A 127 -12.65 -29.22 -12.02
C THR A 127 -12.21 -30.69 -12.02
N ALA A 128 -12.32 -31.39 -10.87
CA ALA A 128 -12.19 -32.85 -10.73
C ALA A 128 -10.94 -33.51 -11.39
N SER A 129 -9.84 -32.77 -11.56
CA SER A 129 -8.53 -33.36 -11.87
C SER A 129 -7.81 -33.66 -10.56
N ALA A 130 -7.63 -34.94 -10.26
CA ALA A 130 -6.81 -35.42 -9.16
C ALA A 130 -5.33 -35.09 -9.42
N GLY A 131 -4.92 -33.86 -9.09
CA GLY A 131 -3.53 -33.47 -8.90
C GLY A 131 -2.67 -33.36 -10.17
N GLU A 132 -1.68 -32.49 -10.08
CA GLU A 132 -0.45 -32.42 -10.90
C GLU A 132 -0.49 -31.72 -12.27
N ASP A 133 -1.63 -31.36 -12.86
CA ASP A 133 -1.60 -30.49 -14.05
C ASP A 133 -1.36 -29.02 -13.66
N ALA A 134 -0.10 -28.60 -13.74
CA ALA A 134 0.32 -27.23 -13.46
C ALA A 134 -0.31 -26.20 -14.41
N GLY A 135 -0.64 -26.59 -15.65
CA GLY A 135 -1.31 -25.73 -16.61
C GLY A 135 -2.75 -25.44 -16.20
N LEU A 136 -3.48 -26.49 -15.82
CA LEU A 136 -4.86 -26.37 -15.35
C LEU A 136 -4.95 -25.56 -14.04
N ALA A 137 -4.04 -25.79 -13.10
CA ALA A 137 -4.00 -25.04 -11.85
C ALA A 137 -3.79 -23.54 -12.10
N LEU A 138 -2.88 -23.18 -13.01
CA LEU A 138 -2.66 -21.79 -13.38
C LEU A 138 -3.87 -21.17 -14.09
N GLU A 139 -4.55 -21.93 -14.94
CA GLU A 139 -5.79 -21.48 -15.59
C GLU A 139 -6.89 -21.16 -14.56
N GLN A 140 -7.13 -22.07 -13.60
CA GLN A 140 -8.12 -21.84 -12.55
C GLN A 140 -7.74 -20.68 -11.62
N ALA A 141 -6.44 -20.53 -11.31
CA ALA A 141 -5.96 -19.39 -10.53
C ALA A 141 -6.17 -18.05 -11.27
N ARG A 142 -5.92 -18.02 -12.59
CA ARG A 142 -6.20 -16.84 -13.42
C ARG A 142 -7.68 -16.49 -13.45
N LEU A 143 -8.56 -17.49 -13.50
CA LEU A 143 -10.01 -17.27 -13.43
C LEU A 143 -10.44 -16.71 -12.06
N ALA A 144 -9.85 -17.20 -10.97
CA ALA A 144 -10.13 -16.66 -9.63
C ALA A 144 -9.67 -15.20 -9.49
N VAL A 145 -8.49 -14.87 -10.03
CA VAL A 145 -7.99 -13.48 -10.06
C VAL A 145 -8.87 -12.58 -10.93
N ALA A 146 -9.28 -13.04 -12.13
CA ALA A 146 -10.16 -12.28 -13.00
C ALA A 146 -11.53 -12.02 -12.35
N ALA A 147 -12.07 -12.99 -11.62
CA ALA A 147 -13.33 -12.84 -10.90
C ALA A 147 -13.29 -11.74 -9.82
N GLN A 148 -12.11 -11.37 -9.29
CA GLN A 148 -11.98 -10.24 -8.36
C GLN A 148 -12.29 -8.88 -8.98
N SER A 149 -12.35 -8.79 -10.31
CA SER A 149 -12.73 -7.57 -11.04
C SER A 149 -13.94 -7.80 -11.95
N ASP A 150 -14.83 -8.72 -11.54
CA ASP A 150 -16.03 -9.12 -12.28
C ASP A 150 -15.76 -9.57 -13.73
N CYS A 151 -14.53 -10.02 -14.01
CA CYS A 151 -14.13 -10.52 -15.32
C CYS A 151 -14.33 -12.03 -15.39
N GLY A 152 -15.14 -12.49 -16.33
CA GLY A 152 -15.45 -13.92 -16.53
C GLY A 152 -14.31 -14.75 -17.12
N SER A 153 -13.25 -14.10 -17.63
CA SER A 153 -12.08 -14.78 -18.19
C SER A 153 -10.81 -13.94 -18.03
N TRP A 154 -9.66 -14.60 -18.18
CA TRP A 154 -8.37 -13.94 -18.21
C TRP A 154 -8.24 -12.93 -19.36
N ASP A 155 -8.74 -13.28 -20.54
CA ASP A 155 -8.72 -12.40 -21.70
C ASP A 155 -9.62 -11.18 -21.50
N ALA A 156 -10.78 -11.33 -20.85
CA ALA A 156 -11.66 -10.21 -20.51
C ALA A 156 -10.98 -9.24 -19.53
N LEU A 157 -10.27 -9.77 -18.54
CA LEU A 157 -9.46 -8.96 -17.62
C LEU A 157 -8.34 -8.23 -18.38
N ALA A 158 -7.58 -8.95 -19.21
CA ALA A 158 -6.48 -8.37 -20.00
C ALA A 158 -6.98 -7.27 -20.95
N GLN A 159 -8.11 -7.49 -21.62
CA GLN A 159 -8.74 -6.52 -22.51
C GLN A 159 -9.22 -5.29 -21.73
N THR A 160 -9.89 -5.48 -20.59
CA THR A 160 -10.33 -4.38 -19.72
C THR A 160 -9.16 -3.51 -19.26
N ILE A 161 -8.03 -4.15 -18.93
CA ILE A 161 -6.82 -3.45 -18.52
C ILE A 161 -6.12 -2.75 -19.69
N ALA A 162 -6.24 -3.29 -20.90
CA ALA A 162 -5.67 -2.69 -22.11
C ALA A 162 -6.49 -1.48 -22.59
N ASP A 163 -7.82 -1.58 -22.53
CA ASP A 163 -8.76 -0.55 -23.00
C ASP A 163 -8.92 0.60 -22.01
N ARG A 164 -8.46 0.43 -20.77
CA ARG A 164 -8.52 1.51 -19.80
C ARG A 164 -7.68 2.70 -20.28
N PRO A 165 -8.12 3.93 -19.98
CA PRO A 165 -7.25 5.09 -20.10
C PRO A 165 -5.97 4.86 -19.25
N GLN A 166 -4.80 4.78 -19.90
CA GLN A 166 -3.50 4.70 -19.24
C GLN A 166 -3.17 6.00 -18.46
N PRO A 167 -2.21 6.00 -17.51
CA PRO A 167 -2.15 6.95 -16.41
C PRO A 167 -1.96 8.41 -16.84
N GLY A 168 -2.99 9.21 -16.54
CA GLY A 168 -2.98 10.68 -16.46
C GLY A 168 -4.06 11.20 -15.51
N LEU A 169 -4.71 10.31 -14.75
CA LEU A 169 -5.82 10.65 -13.83
C LEU A 169 -5.35 11.50 -12.65
N VAL A 170 -4.14 11.23 -12.15
CA VAL A 170 -3.52 11.99 -11.06
C VAL A 170 -2.10 12.37 -11.46
N THR A 171 -1.85 13.67 -11.60
CA THR A 171 -0.56 14.26 -11.91
C THR A 171 0.35 14.30 -10.67
N LEU A 172 1.66 14.53 -10.87
CA LEU A 172 2.59 14.70 -9.75
C LEU A 172 2.24 15.90 -8.88
N GLU A 173 1.74 16.98 -9.48
CA GLU A 173 1.28 18.17 -8.77
C GLU A 173 0.07 17.85 -7.88
N GLN A 174 -0.91 17.11 -8.42
CA GLN A 174 -2.08 16.67 -7.66
C GLN A 174 -1.71 15.69 -6.52
N LEU A 175 -0.73 14.80 -6.73
CA LEU A 175 -0.23 13.93 -5.64
C LEU A 175 0.40 14.73 -4.51
N ARG A 176 1.23 15.73 -4.83
CA ARG A 176 1.84 16.61 -3.82
C ARG A 176 0.80 17.44 -3.09
N ALA A 177 -0.16 18.02 -3.81
CA ALA A 177 -1.23 18.76 -3.16
C ALA A 177 -2.09 17.86 -2.26
N THR A 178 -2.28 16.59 -2.63
CA THR A 178 -2.95 15.61 -1.78
C THR A 178 -2.12 15.27 -0.55
N GLU A 179 -0.79 15.14 -0.68
CA GLU A 179 0.14 14.99 0.45
C GLU A 179 0.03 16.19 1.41
N ASP A 180 0.14 17.41 0.90
CA ASP A 180 0.03 18.66 1.66
C ASP A 180 -1.31 18.75 2.41
N LEU A 181 -2.42 18.41 1.75
CA LEU A 181 -3.74 18.36 2.38
C LEU A 181 -3.74 17.40 3.58
N HIS A 182 -3.10 16.24 3.45
CA HIS A 182 -3.10 15.20 4.48
C HIS A 182 -2.09 15.42 5.60
N GLU A 183 -1.27 16.47 5.57
CA GLU A 183 -0.41 16.83 6.72
C GLU A 183 -1.25 17.14 7.97
N ALA A 184 -2.44 17.71 7.80
CA ALA A 184 -3.38 17.93 8.90
C ALA A 184 -3.90 16.60 9.47
N LEU A 185 -4.17 15.61 8.62
CA LEU A 185 -4.57 14.28 9.07
C LEU A 185 -3.45 13.57 9.84
N ALA A 186 -2.19 13.72 9.41
CA ALA A 186 -1.05 13.15 10.14
C ALA A 186 -1.00 13.65 11.58
N ARG A 187 -1.22 14.96 11.80
CA ARG A 187 -1.33 15.53 13.16
C ARG A 187 -2.49 14.95 13.95
N GLN A 188 -3.68 14.88 13.34
CA GLN A 188 -4.87 14.32 13.99
C GLN A 188 -4.72 12.83 14.34
N LEU A 189 -4.03 12.05 13.50
CA LEU A 189 -3.67 10.67 13.81
C LEU A 189 -2.76 10.59 15.05
N GLY A 190 -1.77 11.49 15.17
CA GLY A 190 -0.92 11.57 16.36
C GLY A 190 -1.73 11.81 17.63
N ASP A 191 -2.61 12.82 17.61
CA ASP A 191 -3.48 13.14 18.75
C ASP A 191 -4.38 11.96 19.13
N ARG A 192 -5.08 11.36 18.15
CA ARG A 192 -6.00 10.24 18.40
C ARG A 192 -5.33 9.04 19.02
N PHE A 193 -4.16 8.66 18.51
CA PHE A 193 -3.45 7.50 19.03
C PHE A 193 -2.75 7.78 20.37
N SER A 194 -2.40 9.04 20.66
CA SER A 194 -1.92 9.45 21.99
C SER A 194 -3.00 9.30 23.05
N ASP A 195 -4.27 9.52 22.70
CA ASP A 195 -5.41 9.42 23.61
C ASP A 195 -5.92 7.99 23.83
N VAL A 196 -5.36 7.00 23.11
CA VAL A 196 -5.76 5.61 23.30
C VAL A 196 -5.22 5.09 24.63
N GLU A 197 -6.11 4.57 25.47
CA GLU A 197 -5.73 3.87 26.69
C GLU A 197 -4.77 2.71 26.41
N GLY A 198 -3.63 2.70 27.10
CA GLY A 198 -2.55 1.72 26.93
C GLY A 198 -1.39 2.22 26.07
N VAL A 199 -1.54 3.35 25.37
CA VAL A 199 -0.44 4.03 24.71
C VAL A 199 0.22 4.98 25.69
N GLU A 200 1.53 4.79 25.94
CA GLU A 200 2.31 5.68 26.78
C GLU A 200 2.99 6.75 25.93
N GLY A 201 2.82 8.01 26.34
CA GLY A 201 3.47 9.18 25.74
C GLY A 201 2.80 9.72 24.48
N GLU A 202 3.43 10.77 23.92
CA GLU A 202 2.95 11.44 22.72
C GLU A 202 3.26 10.60 21.48
N VAL A 203 2.25 10.33 20.66
CA VAL A 203 2.36 9.69 19.35
C VAL A 203 2.55 10.76 18.29
N LYS A 204 3.67 10.68 17.59
CA LYS A 204 3.93 11.45 16.36
C LYS A 204 3.58 10.60 15.15
N ALA A 205 2.71 11.14 14.32
CA ALA A 205 2.40 10.57 13.02
C ALA A 205 2.92 11.50 11.91
N GLU A 206 3.57 10.91 10.92
CA GLU A 206 4.16 11.60 9.77
C GLU A 206 3.72 10.90 8.49
N ILE A 207 3.56 11.67 7.41
CA ILE A 207 3.34 11.06 6.10
C ILE A 207 4.60 10.30 5.73
N ALA A 208 4.45 9.00 5.58
CA ALA A 208 5.47 8.15 5.02
C ALA A 208 5.58 8.47 3.54
N PHE A 209 4.53 8.26 2.75
CA PHE A 209 4.55 8.57 1.33
C PHE A 209 3.14 8.78 0.80
N VAL A 210 3.07 9.40 -0.37
CA VAL A 210 1.90 9.43 -1.24
C VAL A 210 2.31 8.88 -2.60
N ASP A 211 1.60 7.85 -3.09
CA ASP A 211 1.92 7.21 -4.37
C ASP A 211 0.66 6.74 -5.11
N ARG A 212 0.83 6.41 -6.38
CA ARG A 212 -0.17 5.75 -7.21
C ARG A 212 0.10 4.25 -7.24
N THR A 213 -0.92 3.47 -6.95
CA THR A 213 -0.88 2.02 -7.02
C THR A 213 -2.16 1.50 -7.66
N SER A 214 -2.19 0.26 -8.15
CA SER A 214 -3.48 -0.36 -8.43
C SER A 214 -4.16 -0.82 -7.14
N TYR A 215 -5.48 -0.82 -7.10
CA TYR A 215 -6.22 -1.34 -5.95
C TYR A 215 -5.80 -2.78 -5.62
N GLY A 216 -5.54 -3.60 -6.63
CA GLY A 216 -5.09 -4.97 -6.45
C GLY A 216 -3.67 -5.10 -5.87
N GLU A 217 -2.75 -4.22 -6.24
CA GLU A 217 -1.42 -4.16 -5.61
C GLU A 217 -1.53 -3.77 -4.13
N PHE A 218 -2.40 -2.82 -3.82
CA PHE A 218 -2.72 -2.44 -2.44
C PHE A 218 -3.30 -3.64 -1.67
N VAL A 219 -4.36 -4.27 -2.15
CA VAL A 219 -5.01 -5.44 -1.49
C VAL A 219 -4.01 -6.57 -1.24
N VAL A 220 -3.18 -6.92 -2.23
CA VAL A 220 -2.17 -7.99 -2.09
C VAL A 220 -1.05 -7.63 -1.11
N SER A 221 -0.83 -6.35 -0.83
CA SER A 221 0.17 -5.89 0.14
C SER A 221 -0.30 -5.98 1.59
N LEU A 222 -1.62 -6.10 1.82
CA LEU A 222 -2.19 -6.18 3.16
C LEU A 222 -2.05 -7.59 3.76
N ALA A 223 -2.00 -7.65 5.09
CA ALA A 223 -2.01 -8.92 5.81
C ALA A 223 -3.40 -9.58 5.76
N THR A 224 -3.45 -10.90 5.85
CA THR A 224 -4.70 -11.65 6.06
C THR A 224 -4.53 -12.49 7.34
N PRO A 225 -5.23 -12.17 8.44
CA PRO A 225 -6.24 -11.11 8.57
C PRO A 225 -5.66 -9.68 8.59
N SER A 226 -6.44 -8.70 8.12
CA SER A 226 -6.14 -7.26 8.18
C SER A 226 -7.04 -6.51 9.16
N CYS A 227 -6.55 -5.38 9.67
CA CYS A 227 -7.40 -4.36 10.28
C CYS A 227 -7.79 -3.29 9.25
N ALA A 228 -8.55 -3.70 8.24
CA ALA A 228 -8.99 -2.85 7.15
C ALA A 228 -10.45 -2.41 7.33
N TYR A 229 -10.76 -1.20 6.90
CA TYR A 229 -12.09 -0.61 6.95
C TYR A 229 -12.44 -0.07 5.57
N ARG A 230 -13.62 -0.43 5.09
CA ARG A 230 -14.27 0.30 4.00
C ARG A 230 -15.06 1.45 4.58
N CYS A 231 -14.88 2.63 4.02
CA CYS A 231 -15.51 3.85 4.48
C CYS A 231 -16.38 4.43 3.36
N SER A 232 -17.69 4.43 3.58
CA SER A 232 -18.64 4.99 2.62
C SER A 232 -18.91 6.45 2.93
N MET A 233 -18.86 7.30 1.90
CA MET A 233 -19.04 8.75 2.03
C MET A 233 -20.00 9.27 0.97
N GLU A 234 -20.99 10.04 1.40
CA GLU A 234 -21.78 10.87 0.48
C GLU A 234 -20.88 12.01 -0.03
N GLY A 235 -20.82 12.18 -1.35
CA GLY A 235 -19.94 13.14 -2.03
C GLY A 235 -18.79 12.51 -2.81
N LEU A 236 -18.52 11.20 -2.63
CA LEU A 236 -17.56 10.42 -3.44
C LEU A 236 -18.29 9.40 -4.32
N ASP A 237 -17.79 9.17 -5.53
CA ASP A 237 -18.35 8.18 -6.46
C ASP A 237 -18.06 6.73 -6.03
N GLN A 238 -17.02 6.53 -5.22
CA GLN A 238 -16.62 5.23 -4.69
C GLN A 238 -16.15 5.38 -3.23
N ASP A 239 -16.30 4.29 -2.48
CA ASP A 239 -15.79 4.19 -1.11
C ASP A 239 -14.26 4.31 -1.08
N LEU A 240 -13.72 4.77 0.04
CA LEU A 240 -12.29 4.71 0.34
C LEU A 240 -12.01 3.61 1.36
N SER A 241 -10.74 3.29 1.59
CA SER A 241 -10.36 2.42 2.71
C SER A 241 -9.36 3.07 3.64
N PHE A 242 -9.51 2.75 4.92
CA PHE A 242 -8.51 3.00 5.95
C PHE A 242 -7.99 1.68 6.51
N VAL A 243 -6.69 1.53 6.68
CA VAL A 243 -6.07 0.31 7.18
C VAL A 243 -5.11 0.63 8.31
N MET A 244 -5.24 -0.08 9.42
CA MET A 244 -4.25 -0.10 10.49
C MET A 244 -3.32 -1.29 10.28
N GLY A 245 -2.02 -1.02 10.20
CA GLY A 245 -1.01 -2.06 10.04
C GLY A 245 -0.94 -2.97 11.28
N PRO A 246 -0.39 -4.20 11.13
CA PRO A 246 -0.44 -5.21 12.19
C PRO A 246 0.16 -4.77 13.54
N LEU A 247 1.20 -3.93 13.51
CA LEU A 247 1.84 -3.44 14.73
C LEU A 247 0.98 -2.38 15.46
N LEU A 248 0.26 -1.51 14.73
CA LEU A 248 -0.74 -0.63 15.34
C LEU A 248 -1.85 -1.46 15.95
N GLU A 249 -2.38 -2.41 15.19
CA GLU A 249 -3.45 -3.29 15.65
C GLU A 249 -3.06 -4.09 16.91
N GLN A 250 -1.81 -4.56 17.00
CA GLN A 250 -1.30 -5.29 18.16
C GLN A 250 -1.08 -4.41 19.38
N ALA A 251 -0.67 -3.16 19.18
CA ALA A 251 -0.41 -2.24 20.27
C ALA A 251 -1.71 -1.71 20.91
N LEU A 252 -2.84 -1.81 20.21
CA LEU A 252 -4.17 -1.54 20.73
C LEU A 252 -4.67 -2.75 21.53
N VAL A 253 -4.17 -2.90 22.76
CA VAL A 253 -4.50 -4.01 23.66
C VAL A 253 -5.88 -3.81 24.29
N ALA A 254 -6.70 -4.86 24.28
CA ALA A 254 -7.88 -4.98 25.13
C ALA A 254 -7.84 -6.34 25.86
N PRO A 255 -8.43 -6.44 27.07
CA PRO A 255 -8.40 -7.68 27.85
C PRO A 255 -9.13 -8.86 27.18
N ASP A 256 -10.04 -8.57 26.26
CA ASP A 256 -10.78 -9.53 25.45
C ASP A 256 -10.94 -9.04 24.00
N GLN A 257 -11.29 -9.96 23.09
CA GLN A 257 -11.37 -9.69 21.66
C GLN A 257 -12.53 -8.74 21.29
N ASP A 258 -13.68 -8.84 21.95
CA ASP A 258 -14.83 -7.97 21.67
C ASP A 258 -14.49 -6.52 22.04
N GLY A 259 -13.83 -6.30 23.18
CA GLY A 259 -13.33 -5.00 23.59
C GLY A 259 -12.30 -4.42 22.62
N ARG A 260 -11.46 -5.28 22.01
CA ARG A 260 -10.48 -4.87 21.00
C ARG A 260 -11.16 -4.38 19.73
N ASP A 261 -12.11 -5.15 19.21
CA ASP A 261 -12.82 -4.84 17.97
C ASP A 261 -13.65 -3.55 18.11
N VAL A 262 -14.33 -3.36 19.25
CA VAL A 262 -15.05 -2.11 19.56
C VAL A 262 -14.09 -0.91 19.60
N ARG A 263 -12.91 -1.07 20.20
CA ARG A 263 -11.89 -0.01 20.28
C ARG A 263 -11.34 0.35 18.90
N LEU A 264 -10.97 -0.66 18.10
CA LEU A 264 -10.46 -0.47 16.75
C LEU A 264 -11.51 0.22 15.86
N ALA A 265 -12.78 -0.18 15.97
CA ALA A 265 -13.87 0.45 15.24
C ALA A 265 -14.09 1.91 15.66
N ALA A 266 -14.00 2.24 16.96
CA ALA A 266 -14.12 3.61 17.46
C ALA A 266 -12.99 4.51 16.95
N ILE A 267 -11.76 4.01 16.93
CA ILE A 267 -10.59 4.73 16.38
C ILE A 267 -10.80 4.97 14.88
N ALA A 268 -11.15 3.93 14.11
CA ALA A 268 -11.41 4.05 12.68
C ALA A 268 -12.54 5.04 12.37
N GLN A 269 -13.63 5.02 13.14
CA GLN A 269 -14.74 5.96 13.01
C GLN A 269 -14.27 7.41 13.22
N GLY A 270 -13.47 7.65 14.26
CA GLY A 270 -12.90 8.97 14.51
C GLY A 270 -11.99 9.46 13.37
N ILE A 271 -11.14 8.58 12.82
CA ILE A 271 -10.26 8.92 11.70
C ILE A 271 -11.07 9.26 10.44
N VAL A 272 -12.18 8.56 10.22
CA VAL A 272 -13.10 8.87 9.12
C VAL A 272 -13.80 10.22 9.32
N GLU A 273 -14.13 10.60 10.55
CA GLU A 273 -14.66 11.93 10.86
C GLU A 273 -13.62 13.03 10.60
N ASP A 274 -12.36 12.79 10.95
CA ASP A 274 -11.25 13.71 10.64
C ASP A 274 -11.04 13.87 9.14
N LEU A 275 -11.08 12.76 8.39
CA LEU A 275 -11.05 12.78 6.93
C LEU A 275 -12.20 13.62 6.36
N VAL A 276 -13.42 13.46 6.89
CA VAL A 276 -14.56 14.29 6.47
C VAL A 276 -14.30 15.77 6.73
N GLN A 277 -13.71 16.13 7.88
CA GLN A 277 -13.35 17.53 8.19
C GLN A 277 -12.23 18.06 7.29
N LEU A 278 -11.21 17.23 7.02
CA LEU A 278 -10.08 17.54 6.17
C LEU A 278 -10.51 17.98 4.78
N TRP A 279 -11.48 17.28 4.19
CA TRP A 279 -11.95 17.53 2.83
C TRP A 279 -12.92 18.72 2.72
N GLN A 280 -13.49 19.24 3.82
CA GLN A 280 -14.49 20.32 3.78
C GLN A 280 -14.09 21.58 2.98
N PRO A 281 -12.82 22.06 3.00
CA PRO A 281 -12.43 23.22 2.21
C PRO A 281 -12.50 22.99 0.70
N VAL A 282 -12.46 21.73 0.26
CA VAL A 282 -12.47 21.32 -1.15
C VAL A 282 -13.87 20.87 -1.57
N THR A 283 -14.50 19.99 -0.77
CA THR A 283 -15.80 19.41 -1.08
C THR A 283 -16.54 19.00 0.19
N SER A 284 -17.88 19.03 0.14
CA SER A 284 -18.72 18.63 1.27
C SER A 284 -18.89 17.11 1.28
N LEU A 285 -18.15 16.43 2.16
CA LEU A 285 -18.32 15.00 2.41
C LEU A 285 -19.16 14.74 3.65
N ARG A 286 -19.89 13.61 3.67
CA ARG A 286 -20.49 13.06 4.89
C ARG A 286 -20.25 11.56 4.97
N SER A 287 -19.68 11.09 6.08
CA SER A 287 -19.59 9.65 6.34
C SER A 287 -20.99 9.04 6.46
N THR A 288 -21.23 7.92 5.77
CA THR A 288 -22.49 7.16 5.84
C THR A 288 -22.32 5.83 6.56
N GLY A 289 -21.09 5.37 6.75
CA GLY A 289 -20.77 4.20 7.57
C GLY A 289 -19.36 3.68 7.34
N ILE A 290 -18.91 2.85 8.27
CA ILE A 290 -17.67 2.08 8.18
C ILE A 290 -17.97 0.60 8.34
N VAL A 291 -17.27 -0.25 7.59
CA VAL A 291 -17.40 -1.71 7.66
C VAL A 291 -16.01 -2.34 7.78
N PRO A 292 -15.74 -3.14 8.83
CA PRO A 292 -14.45 -3.79 8.99
C PRO A 292 -14.30 -5.02 8.08
N TYR A 293 -13.08 -5.26 7.62
CA TYR A 293 -12.71 -6.39 6.77
C TYR A 293 -11.43 -7.05 7.27
N ALA A 294 -11.57 -8.30 7.74
CA ALA A 294 -10.43 -9.15 8.06
C ALA A 294 -9.78 -9.73 6.79
N ASP A 295 -10.55 -9.96 5.73
CA ASP A 295 -10.04 -10.36 4.42
C ASP A 295 -9.98 -9.16 3.47
N PRO A 296 -8.77 -8.68 3.11
CA PRO A 296 -8.58 -7.58 2.15
C PRO A 296 -9.30 -7.80 0.81
N PHE A 297 -9.34 -9.03 0.31
CA PHE A 297 -9.98 -9.36 -0.97
C PHE A 297 -11.50 -9.24 -0.93
N SER A 298 -12.09 -9.21 0.26
CA SER A 298 -13.53 -9.03 0.45
C SER A 298 -13.96 -7.56 0.55
N MET A 299 -13.02 -6.62 0.79
CA MET A 299 -13.31 -5.21 1.05
C MET A 299 -13.92 -4.48 -0.17
N THR A 300 -13.38 -4.75 -1.37
CA THR A 300 -13.86 -4.25 -2.67
C THR A 300 -14.30 -2.77 -2.69
N ILE A 301 -13.35 -1.83 -2.70
CA ILE A 301 -13.65 -0.38 -2.93
C ILE A 301 -13.57 0.03 -4.40
N ALA A 302 -12.89 -0.76 -5.22
CA ALA A 302 -12.75 -0.57 -6.66
C ALA A 302 -12.43 -1.91 -7.34
N PRO A 303 -12.55 -2.02 -8.68
CA PRO A 303 -11.96 -3.14 -9.41
C PRO A 303 -10.45 -3.21 -9.18
N MET A 304 -9.86 -4.42 -9.13
CA MET A 304 -8.44 -4.59 -8.79
C MET A 304 -7.50 -3.77 -9.68
N TYR A 305 -7.85 -3.58 -10.95
CA TYR A 305 -7.00 -2.88 -11.92
C TYR A 305 -7.11 -1.36 -11.87
N GLU A 306 -8.02 -0.83 -11.06
CA GLU A 306 -8.23 0.60 -10.94
C GLU A 306 -7.06 1.25 -10.21
N ILE A 307 -6.68 2.45 -10.65
CA ILE A 307 -5.61 3.23 -10.01
C ILE A 307 -6.17 3.89 -8.76
N CYS A 308 -5.39 3.84 -7.67
CA CYS A 308 -5.67 4.51 -6.42
C CYS A 308 -4.55 5.50 -6.07
N VAL A 309 -4.90 6.52 -5.28
CA VAL A 309 -3.95 7.32 -4.50
C VAL A 309 -3.84 6.69 -3.12
N LEU A 310 -2.63 6.25 -2.76
CA LEU A 310 -2.33 5.63 -1.48
C LEU A 310 -1.49 6.57 -0.64
N LEU A 311 -1.98 6.90 0.55
CA LEU A 311 -1.22 7.60 1.58
C LEU A 311 -0.88 6.65 2.71
N ALA A 312 0.39 6.62 3.10
CA ALA A 312 0.83 5.89 4.28
C ALA A 312 1.32 6.87 5.34
N PHE A 313 1.03 6.57 6.61
CA PHE A 313 1.42 7.36 7.77
C PHE A 313 2.22 6.48 8.71
N THR A 314 3.43 6.90 9.06
CA THR A 314 4.22 6.23 10.11
C THR A 314 3.92 6.83 11.45
N MET A 315 3.80 5.97 12.46
CA MET A 315 3.51 6.36 13.84
C MET A 315 4.66 5.95 14.75
N THR A 316 5.00 6.84 15.68
CA THR A 316 6.06 6.66 16.67
C THR A 316 5.61 7.25 18.00
N ALA A 317 5.73 6.52 19.10
CA ALA A 317 5.42 7.05 20.44
C ALA A 317 6.69 7.31 21.26
N ALA A 318 6.65 8.27 22.17
CA ALA A 318 7.72 8.54 23.13
C ALA A 318 7.54 7.71 24.43
N PRO A 319 8.62 7.12 25.01
CA PRO A 319 10.00 7.14 24.54
C PRO A 319 10.22 6.22 23.33
N GLU A 320 11.03 6.69 22.36
CA GLU A 320 11.30 6.02 21.07
C GLU A 320 11.82 4.57 21.19
N THR A 321 12.23 4.15 22.39
CA THR A 321 12.73 2.81 22.70
C THR A 321 11.64 1.79 23.05
N GLU A 322 10.43 2.24 23.40
CA GLU A 322 9.29 1.39 23.79
C GLU A 322 8.00 1.74 23.03
N GLY A 323 8.02 2.80 22.22
CA GLY A 323 6.84 3.38 21.60
C GLY A 323 6.20 2.58 20.47
N LEU A 324 4.91 2.85 20.26
CA LEU A 324 4.00 2.29 19.25
C LEU A 324 4.60 2.39 17.83
N PRO A 325 5.19 1.31 17.27
CA PRO A 325 5.66 1.33 15.90
C PRO A 325 4.49 0.94 15.00
N GLY A 326 4.20 1.71 13.97
CA GLY A 326 3.17 1.26 13.06
C GLY A 326 2.92 2.14 11.85
N VAL A 327 2.14 1.57 10.93
CA VAL A 327 1.76 2.23 9.69
C VAL A 327 0.25 2.22 9.61
N ALA A 328 -0.35 3.38 9.29
CA ALA A 328 -1.73 3.48 8.88
C ALA A 328 -1.78 3.89 7.41
N GLU A 329 -2.76 3.41 6.66
CA GLU A 329 -2.88 3.66 5.22
C GLU A 329 -4.27 4.13 4.86
N VAL A 330 -4.37 5.15 4.01
CA VAL A 330 -5.61 5.61 3.38
C VAL A 330 -5.50 5.39 1.88
N CYS A 331 -6.45 4.68 1.29
CA CYS A 331 -6.48 4.38 -0.13
C CYS A 331 -7.75 4.97 -0.76
N TYR A 332 -7.56 5.86 -1.72
CA TYR A 332 -8.62 6.47 -2.50
C TYR A 332 -8.61 5.89 -3.91
N PRO A 333 -9.70 5.27 -4.41
CA PRO A 333 -9.84 5.05 -5.85
C PRO A 333 -9.70 6.38 -6.58
N ALA A 334 -8.81 6.47 -7.58
CA ALA A 334 -8.48 7.75 -8.20
C ALA A 334 -9.72 8.42 -8.82
N LYS A 335 -10.67 7.61 -9.33
CA LYS A 335 -11.95 8.11 -9.84
C LYS A 335 -12.81 8.77 -8.76
N ALA A 336 -12.78 8.27 -7.53
CA ALA A 336 -13.57 8.78 -6.43
C ALA A 336 -13.25 10.26 -6.12
N ILE A 337 -11.98 10.63 -6.27
CA ILE A 337 -11.48 11.97 -5.93
C ILE A 337 -11.09 12.81 -7.15
N ALA A 338 -11.14 12.24 -8.36
CA ALA A 338 -10.67 12.89 -9.59
C ALA A 338 -11.29 14.27 -9.82
N GLY A 339 -12.58 14.43 -9.52
CA GLY A 339 -13.31 15.68 -9.68
C GLY A 339 -12.86 16.81 -8.75
N PHE A 340 -12.06 16.51 -7.73
CA PHE A 340 -11.65 17.46 -6.69
C PHE A 340 -10.14 17.76 -6.71
N LEU A 341 -9.34 16.99 -7.45
CA LEU A 341 -7.87 17.08 -7.38
C LEU A 341 -7.32 18.45 -7.83
N ASP A 342 -7.95 19.11 -8.79
CA ASP A 342 -7.55 20.45 -9.22
C ASP A 342 -7.85 21.51 -8.14
N ASP A 343 -8.99 21.38 -7.44
CA ASP A 343 -9.34 22.24 -6.32
C ASP A 343 -8.39 22.04 -5.12
N VAL A 344 -7.92 20.80 -4.89
CA VAL A 344 -6.87 20.51 -3.88
C VAL A 344 -5.57 21.25 -4.24
N VAL A 345 -5.17 21.23 -5.51
CA VAL A 345 -3.96 21.95 -5.99
C VAL A 345 -4.10 23.46 -5.80
N ASP A 346 -5.27 24.02 -6.09
CA ASP A 346 -5.49 25.46 -5.92
C ASP A 346 -5.51 25.86 -4.44
N LEU A 347 -6.09 25.03 -3.57
CA LEU A 347 -6.09 25.25 -2.13
C LEU A 347 -4.66 25.29 -1.56
N THR A 348 -3.82 24.31 -1.88
CA THR A 348 -2.47 24.20 -1.30
C THR A 348 -1.51 25.28 -1.81
N LYS A 349 -1.75 25.85 -2.99
CA LYS A 349 -1.01 27.03 -3.48
C LYS A 349 -1.28 28.31 -2.69
N THR A 350 -2.40 28.37 -1.98
CA THR A 350 -2.83 29.56 -1.22
C THR A 350 -2.56 29.50 0.28
N ALA A 351 -2.18 28.33 0.80
CA ALA A 351 -1.85 28.08 2.21
C ALA A 351 -0.40 28.44 2.56
#